data_AF-A0A3C1UYW7-F1
#
_entry.id   AF-A0A3C1UYW7-F1
#
_cell.length_a   1.000
_cell.length_b   1.000
_cell.length_c   1.000
_cell.angle_alpha   90.00
_cell.angle_beta   90.00
_cell.angle_gamma   90.00
#
_symmetry.space_group_name_H-M   'P 1'
#
loop_
_entity.id
_entity.type
_entity.pdbx_description
1 polymer ?
#
loop_
_entity_poly.entity_id
_entity_poly.type
_entity_poly.pdbx_seq_one_letter_code
_entity_poly.pdbx_strand_id
1 'polypeptide(L)' 'MKTTYLAHIDERAQDNLPPLVLNAEQAKSAVENLIKGGDGDFYLDLLTHRVPPGVD' A
#
# COMPACT_ATOMS: atom_id res chain seq x y z
N MET A 1 5.16 4.86 -5.75
CA MET A 1 4.39 4.17 -4.70
C MET A 1 3.65 2.98 -5.28
N LYS A 2 2.62 3.17 -6.14
CA LYS A 2 1.87 2.06 -6.76
C LYS A 2 2.75 1.00 -7.46
N THR A 3 3.65 1.40 -8.35
CA THR A 3 4.58 0.48 -9.03
C THR A 3 5.49 -0.28 -8.06
N THR A 4 6.02 0.40 -7.04
CA THR A 4 6.84 -0.21 -5.99
C THR A 4 6.04 -1.23 -5.17
N TYR A 5 4.78 -0.91 -4.85
CA TYR A 5 3.90 -1.81 -4.11
C TYR A 5 3.54 -3.06 -4.92
N LEU A 6 3.27 -2.90 -6.23
CA LEU A 6 3.01 -4.03 -7.12
C LEU A 6 4.24 -4.94 -7.29
N ALA A 7 5.43 -4.35 -7.46
CA ALA A 7 6.67 -5.14 -7.51
C ALA A 7 6.89 -5.94 -6.22
N HIS A 8 6.62 -5.34 -5.06
CA HIS A 8 6.67 -6.05 -3.77
C HIS A 8 5.66 -7.19 -3.68
N ILE A 9 4.44 -7.02 -4.21
CA ILE A 9 3.47 -8.12 -4.29
C ILE A 9 4.03 -9.26 -5.12
N ASP A 10 4.62 -8.97 -6.28
CA ASP A 10 5.17 -9.99 -7.17
C ASP A 10 6.34 -10.75 -6.51
N GLU A 11 7.25 -10.04 -5.85
CA GLU A 11 8.35 -10.64 -5.07
C GLU A 11 7.82 -11.56 -3.95
N ARG A 12 6.83 -11.09 -3.20
CA ARG A 12 6.20 -11.87 -2.14
C ARG A 12 5.44 -13.07 -2.68
N ALA A 13 4.80 -12.93 -3.84
CA ALA A 13 4.09 -14.01 -4.52
C ALA A 13 5.04 -15.11 -5.01
N GLN A 14 6.27 -14.78 -5.42
CA GLN A 14 7.30 -15.79 -5.76
C GLN A 14 7.65 -16.68 -4.56
N ASP A 15 7.69 -16.09 -3.36
CA ASP A 15 7.89 -16.83 -2.11
C ASP A 15 6.61 -17.44 -1.54
N ASN A 16 5.48 -17.32 -2.24
CA ASN A 16 4.16 -17.77 -1.81
C ASN A 16 3.70 -17.12 -0.49
N LEU A 17 4.14 -15.87 -0.25
CA LEU A 17 3.88 -15.09 0.94
C LEU A 17 2.91 -13.93 0.66
N PRO A 18 2.07 -13.53 1.63
CA PRO A 18 1.21 -12.38 1.46
C PRO A 18 2.01 -11.06 1.47
N PRO A 19 1.53 -10.00 0.82
CA PRO A 19 2.18 -8.69 0.87
C PRO A 19 2.29 -8.17 2.31
N LEU A 20 3.39 -7.47 2.60
CA LEU A 20 3.54 -6.78 3.89
C LEU A 20 2.56 -5.61 4.01
N VAL A 21 2.22 -5.28 5.26
CA VAL A 21 1.46 -4.06 5.59
C VAL A 21 2.26 -2.81 5.19
N LEU A 22 1.55 -1.71 4.97
CA LEU A 22 2.15 -0.42 4.67
C LEU A 22 2.83 0.14 5.92
N ASN A 23 4.04 0.68 5.73
CA ASN A 23 4.69 1.49 6.75
C ASN A 23 4.15 2.94 6.74
N ALA A 24 4.55 3.75 7.73
CA ALA A 24 4.10 5.14 7.86
C ALA A 24 4.38 6.00 6.61
N GLU A 25 5.54 5.83 5.98
CA GLU A 25 5.91 6.58 4.76
C GLU A 25 5.04 6.19 3.56
N GLN A 26 4.74 4.90 3.40
CA GLN A 26 3.87 4.37 2.36
C GLN A 26 2.43 4.80 2.56
N ALA A 27 1.92 4.76 3.80
CA ALA A 27 0.58 5.23 4.14
C ALA A 27 0.42 6.73 3.85
N LYS A 28 1.41 7.54 4.22
CA LYS A 28 1.45 8.98 3.88
C LYS A 28 1.43 9.18 2.36
N SER A 29 2.25 8.42 1.62
CA SER A 29 2.28 8.51 0.16
C SER A 29 0.95 8.09 -0.48
N ALA A 30 0.26 7.08 0.05
CA ALA A 30 -1.07 6.70 -0.43
C ALA A 30 -2.10 7.82 -0.28
N VAL A 31 -2.11 8.51 0.88
CA VAL A 31 -2.97 9.68 1.12
C VAL A 31 -2.64 10.83 0.16
N GLU A 32 -1.35 11.12 -0.06
CA GLU A 32 -0.94 12.15 -1.02
C GLU A 32 -1.38 11.84 -2.46
N ASN A 33 -1.36 10.57 -2.87
CA ASN A 33 -1.83 10.16 -4.21
C ASN A 33 -3.36 10.21 -4.33
N LEU A 34 -4.09 9.89 -3.25
CA LEU A 34 -5.55 10.09 -3.16
C LEU A 34 -5.93 11.56 -3.38
N ILE A 35 -5.22 12.48 -2.71
CA ILE A 35 -5.46 13.92 -2.85
C ILE A 35 -5.12 14.42 -4.27
N LYS A 36 -4.07 13.87 -4.90
CA LYS A 36 -3.69 14.20 -6.28
C LYS A 36 -4.66 13.66 -7.34
N GLY A 37 -5.63 12.83 -6.96
CA GLY A 37 -6.72 12.37 -7.84
C GLY A 37 -6.34 11.25 -8.80
N GLY A 38 -5.26 10.51 -8.55
CA GLY A 38 -4.87 9.34 -9.35
C GLY A 38 -5.22 8.04 -8.64
N ASP A 39 -5.90 7.10 -9.31
CA ASP A 39 -6.17 5.74 -8.82
C ASP A 39 -6.78 5.67 -7.41
N GLY A 40 -7.76 6.53 -7.11
CA GLY A 40 -8.34 6.67 -5.76
C GLY A 40 -8.81 5.37 -5.13
N ASP A 41 -9.50 4.50 -5.89
CA ASP A 41 -10.01 3.21 -5.38
C ASP A 41 -8.88 2.28 -4.91
N PHE A 42 -7.76 2.27 -5.64
CA PHE A 42 -6.59 1.46 -5.28
C PHE A 42 -5.95 1.93 -3.97
N TYR A 43 -5.76 3.24 -3.83
CA TYR A 43 -5.18 3.81 -2.62
C TYR A 43 -6.14 3.74 -1.43
N LEU A 44 -7.45 3.81 -1.66
CA LEU A 44 -8.47 3.62 -0.62
C LEU A 44 -8.47 2.18 -0.10
N ASP A 45 -8.40 1.19 -0.99
CA ASP A 45 -8.30 -0.23 -0.63
C ASP A 45 -7.06 -0.51 0.22
N LEU A 46 -5.92 0.06 -0.19
CA LEU A 46 -4.66 0.00 0.55
C LEU A 46 -4.79 0.55 1.97
N LEU A 47 -5.38 1.73 2.13
CA LEU A 47 -5.57 2.33 3.46
C LEU A 47 -6.54 1.52 4.33
N THR A 48 -7.53 0.86 3.71
CA THR A 48 -8.56 0.10 4.41
C THR A 48 -8.04 -1.25 4.91
N HIS A 49 -7.18 -1.92 4.13
CA HIS A 49 -6.82 -3.33 4.36
C HIS A 49 -5.34 -3.57 4.65
N ARG A 50 -4.48 -2.57 4.50
CA ARG A 50 -3.02 -2.73 4.60
C ARG A 50 -2.35 -1.76 5.57
N VAL A 51 -3.09 -0.94 6.31
CA VAL A 51 -2.54 -0.14 7.42
C VAL A 51 -2.59 -0.97 8.71
N PRO A 52 -1.48 -1.13 9.44
CA PRO A 52 -1.49 -1.87 10.69
C PRO A 52 -2.36 -1.16 11.74
N PRO A 53 -3.18 -1.89 12.50
CA PRO A 53 -3.90 -1.30 13.63
C PRO A 53 -2.93 -1.00 14.77
N GLY A 54 -3.02 0.18 15.39
CA GLY A 54 -2.16 0.56 16.52
C GLY A 54 -1.63 1.99 16.41
N VAL A 55 -0.57 2.29 17.15
CA VAL A 55 0.10 3.60 17.22
C VAL A 55 1.48 3.58 16.54
N ASP A 56 1.66 2.69 15.56
CA ASP A 56 2.90 2.55 14.78
C ASP A 56 3.31 3.86 14.07
#